data_AF-A0A7C6B3C3-F1
#
_entry.id   AF-A0A7C6B3C3-F1
#
_cell.length_a   1.000
_cell.length_b   1.000
_cell.length_c   1.000
_cell.angle_alpha   90.00
_cell.angle_beta   90.00
_cell.angle_gamma   90.00
#
_symmetry.space_group_name_H-M   'P 1'
#
loop_
_entity.id
_entity.type
_entity.pdbx_description
1 polymer ?
#
loop_
_entity_poly.entity_id
_entity_poly.type
_entity_poly.pdbx_seq_one_letter_code
_entity_poly.pdbx_strand_id
1 'polypeptide(L)'
;MSRLDELRLMAKVARLYYQQGLTQNEIMDRLSIHQSTVSRLLKRAEKEGIVRIVVSVPSGIHAELEEALQSAFRLKDAVVVDSGEDEDQIVRDLGAAAAFVLENTLKPGEVIGISCWSAA
;
A
#
# COMPACT_ATOMS: atom_id res chain seq x y z
N MET A 1 17.86 32.60 -3.22
CA MET A 1 16.96 32.05 -2.18
C MET A 1 17.83 31.33 -1.17
N SER A 2 17.65 31.58 0.13
CA SER A 2 18.42 30.82 1.11
C SER A 2 17.93 29.36 1.11
N ARG A 3 18.81 28.40 1.37
CA ARG A 3 18.43 26.98 1.52
C ARG A 3 17.30 26.79 2.53
N LEU A 4 17.22 27.66 3.54
CA LEU A 4 16.15 27.66 4.53
C LEU A 4 14.79 28.04 3.94
N ASP A 5 14.73 28.94 2.96
CA ASP A 5 13.46 29.35 2.35
C ASP A 5 12.88 28.24 1.48
N GLU A 6 13.74 27.48 0.80
CA GLU A 6 13.34 26.30 0.04
C GLU A 6 12.81 25.19 0.95
N LEU A 7 13.50 24.91 2.07
CA LEU A 7 13.04 23.94 3.08
C LEU A 7 11.70 24.36 3.71
N ARG A 8 11.53 25.66 4.00
CA ARG A 8 10.26 26.21 4.51
C ARG A 8 9.13 26.01 3.52
N LEU A 9 9.35 26.30 2.24
CA LEU A 9 8.34 26.12 1.21
C LEU A 9 7.97 24.64 1.06
N MET A 10 8.97 23.76 1.04
CA MET A 10 8.80 22.32 0.94
C MET A 10 7.98 21.75 2.12
N ALA A 11 8.33 22.13 3.35
CA ALA A 11 7.59 21.75 4.55
C ALA A 11 6.15 22.30 4.53
N LYS A 12 5.94 23.53 4.05
CA LYS A 12 4.60 24.12 3.93
C LYS A 12 3.73 23.35 2.95
N VAL A 13 4.25 23.05 1.75
CA VAL A 13 3.55 22.26 0.73
C VAL A 13 3.23 20.86 1.26
N ALA A 14 4.18 20.19 1.90
CA ALA A 14 3.98 18.89 2.51
C ALA A 14 2.87 18.90 3.58
N ARG A 15 2.85 19.91 4.46
CA ARG A 15 1.79 20.04 5.48
C ARG A 15 0.41 20.26 4.85
N LEU A 16 0.30 21.09 3.81
CA LEU A 16 -0.98 21.30 3.13
C LEU A 16 -1.50 19.99 2.49
N TYR A 17 -0.60 19.20 1.89
CA TYR A 17 -0.98 17.95 1.23
C TYR A 17 -1.28 16.83 2.23
N TYR A 18 -0.30 16.44 3.06
CA TYR A 18 -0.43 15.25 3.92
C TYR A 18 -1.19 15.50 5.22
N GLN A 19 -1.13 16.70 5.81
CA GLN A 19 -1.84 16.97 7.08
C GLN A 19 -3.22 17.60 6.88
N GLN A 20 -3.38 18.44 5.86
CA GLN A 20 -4.65 19.13 5.62
C GLN A 20 -5.48 18.49 4.50
N GLY A 21 -4.93 17.51 3.78
CA GLY A 21 -5.65 16.76 2.74
C GLY A 21 -5.98 17.57 1.49
N LEU A 22 -5.32 18.72 1.27
CA LEU A 22 -5.55 19.52 0.07
C LEU A 22 -5.00 18.81 -1.16
N THR A 23 -5.74 18.89 -2.26
CA THR A 23 -5.27 18.48 -3.58
C THR A 23 -4.13 19.37 -4.07
N GLN A 24 -3.33 18.86 -5.02
CA GLN A 24 -2.26 19.66 -5.62
C GLN A 24 -2.77 20.94 -6.28
N ASN A 25 -4.00 20.93 -6.83
CA ASN A 25 -4.62 22.10 -7.46
C ASN A 25 -4.99 23.17 -6.42
N GLU A 26 -5.59 22.80 -5.30
CA GLU A 26 -5.90 23.76 -4.23
C GLU A 26 -4.63 24.37 -3.62
N ILE A 27 -3.54 23.60 -3.54
CA ILE A 27 -2.23 24.11 -3.11
C ILE A 27 -1.66 25.08 -4.14
N MET A 28 -1.82 24.76 -5.43
CA MET A 28 -1.41 25.59 -6.56
C MET A 28 -2.01 26.99 -6.45
N ASP A 29 -3.33 27.05 -6.25
CA ASP A 29 -4.09 28.30 -6.16
C ASP A 29 -3.72 29.07 -4.88
N ARG A 30 -3.62 28.38 -3.75
CA ARG A 30 -3.34 29.00 -2.44
C ARG A 30 -1.93 29.57 -2.31
N LEU A 31 -0.94 28.97 -2.98
CA LEU A 31 0.45 29.40 -2.93
C LEU A 31 0.90 30.14 -4.19
N SER A 32 0.03 30.25 -5.19
CA SER A 32 0.30 30.89 -6.49
C SER A 32 1.57 30.34 -7.15
N ILE A 33 1.76 29.02 -7.11
CA ILE A 33 2.89 28.30 -7.73
C ILE A 33 2.34 27.26 -8.70
N HIS A 34 3.07 26.89 -9.75
CA HIS A 34 2.63 25.86 -10.70
C HIS A 34 2.51 24.45 -10.10
N GLN A 35 1.60 23.63 -10.64
CA GLN A 35 1.40 22.22 -10.24
C GLN A 35 2.70 21.40 -10.32
N SER A 36 3.50 21.61 -11.36
CA SER A 36 4.81 20.95 -11.54
C SER A 36 5.77 21.27 -10.39
N THR A 37 5.72 22.49 -9.85
CA THR A 37 6.48 22.89 -8.67
C THR A 37 5.96 22.21 -7.41
N VAL A 38 4.63 22.13 -7.23
CA VAL A 38 4.01 21.40 -6.10
C VAL A 38 4.45 19.94 -6.08
N SER A 39 4.29 19.23 -7.22
CA SER A 39 4.69 17.82 -7.32
C SER A 39 6.18 17.61 -7.07
N ARG A 40 7.04 18.47 -7.62
CA ARG A 40 8.49 18.40 -7.39
C ARG A 40 8.85 18.64 -5.92
N LEU A 41 8.19 19.59 -5.25
CA LEU A 41 8.43 19.87 -3.83
C LEU A 41 7.98 18.71 -2.94
N LEU A 42 6.84 18.07 -3.23
CA LEU A 42 6.39 16.89 -2.49
C LEU A 42 7.38 15.72 -2.62
N LYS A 43 7.80 15.38 -3.84
CA LYS A 43 8.81 14.33 -4.07
C LYS A 43 10.13 14.63 -3.37
N ARG A 44 10.54 15.90 -3.36
CA ARG A 44 11.77 16.31 -2.69
C ARG A 44 11.62 16.29 -1.16
N ALA A 45 10.43 16.58 -0.63
CA ALA A 45 10.13 16.48 0.79
C ALA A 45 10.27 15.05 1.31
N GLU A 46 9.81 14.07 0.52
CA GLU A 46 10.02 12.64 0.81
C GLU A 46 11.51 12.28 0.73
N LYS A 47 12.20 12.68 -0.34
CA LYS A 47 13.64 12.38 -0.53
C LYS A 47 14.54 12.98 0.55
N GLU A 48 14.25 14.20 0.99
CA GLU A 48 15.01 14.87 2.07
C GLU A 48 14.56 14.43 3.48
N GLY A 49 13.59 13.51 3.59
CA GLY A 49 13.12 12.95 4.85
C GLY A 49 12.28 13.90 5.69
N ILE A 50 11.79 15.00 5.11
CA ILE A 50 10.83 15.94 5.71
C ILE A 50 9.47 15.26 5.87
N VAL A 51 9.10 14.42 4.91
CA VAL A 51 7.91 13.56 4.97
C VAL A 51 8.38 12.13 5.11
N ARG A 52 7.81 11.42 6.09
CA ARG A 52 7.95 9.98 6.25
C ARG A 52 6.56 9.39 6.30
N ILE A 53 6.26 8.51 5.35
CA ILE A 53 4.99 7.81 5.29
C ILE A 53 5.21 6.49 6.04
N VAL A 54 4.48 6.31 7.14
CA VAL A 54 4.49 5.06 7.91
C VAL A 54 3.14 4.40 7.66
N VAL A 55 3.16 3.22 7.06
CA VAL A 55 1.98 2.38 6.92
C VAL A 55 2.01 1.39 8.08
N SER A 56 1.11 1.56 9.04
CA SER A 56 0.95 0.60 10.13
C SER A 56 0.13 -0.57 9.62
N VAL A 57 0.81 -1.68 9.33
CA VAL A 57 0.17 -2.92 8.94
C VAL A 57 -0.46 -3.55 10.19
N PRO A 58 -1.77 -3.87 10.19
CA PRO A 58 -2.41 -4.59 11.28
C PRO A 58 -1.72 -5.91 11.59
N SER A 59 -1.75 -6.35 12.85
CA SER A 59 -1.26 -7.67 13.25
C SER A 59 -1.97 -8.76 12.46
N GLY A 60 -1.20 -9.73 11.95
CA GLY A 60 -1.72 -10.83 11.12
C GLY A 60 -1.67 -10.59 9.62
N ILE A 61 -1.24 -9.40 9.17
CA ILE A 61 -0.98 -9.12 7.76
C ILE A 61 0.54 -9.01 7.57
N HIS A 62 1.09 -9.86 6.71
CA HIS A 62 2.52 -9.93 6.46
C HIS A 62 2.88 -9.40 5.08
N ALA A 63 2.50 -8.16 4.79
CA ALA A 63 2.65 -7.54 3.47
C ALA A 63 4.11 -7.59 2.95
N GLU A 64 5.10 -7.35 3.82
CA GLU A 64 6.51 -7.44 3.43
C GLU A 64 6.91 -8.86 3.01
N LEU A 65 6.38 -9.88 3.69
CA LEU A 65 6.64 -11.29 3.35
C LEU A 65 5.92 -11.70 2.07
N GLU A 66 4.69 -11.24 1.88
CA GLU A 66 3.91 -11.43 0.64
C GLU A 66 4.65 -10.84 -0.57
N GLU A 67 5.09 -9.58 -0.47
CA GLU A 67 5.88 -8.92 -1.52
C GLU A 67 7.20 -9.65 -1.79
N ALA A 68 7.87 -10.14 -0.74
CA ALA A 68 9.09 -10.93 -0.87
C ALA A 68 8.84 -12.26 -1.60
N LEU A 69 7.75 -12.98 -1.29
CA LEU A 69 7.35 -14.21 -1.97
C LEU A 69 7.03 -13.95 -3.44
N GLN A 70 6.24 -12.91 -3.72
CA GLN A 70 5.92 -12.50 -5.08
C GLN A 70 7.18 -12.19 -5.89
N SER A 71 8.12 -11.44 -5.32
CA SER A 71 9.37 -11.07 -5.98
C SER A 71 10.30 -12.27 -6.20
N ALA A 72 10.44 -13.13 -5.20
CA ALA A 72 11.34 -14.29 -5.25
C ALA A 72 10.86 -15.35 -6.25
N PHE A 73 9.56 -15.63 -6.27
CA PHE A 73 8.97 -16.71 -7.08
C PHE A 73 8.24 -16.21 -8.33
N ARG A 74 8.20 -14.89 -8.56
CA ARG A 74 7.47 -14.24 -9.67
C ARG A 74 5.99 -14.60 -9.68
N LEU A 75 5.38 -14.64 -8.50
CA LEU A 75 3.95 -14.91 -8.35
C LEU A 75 3.15 -13.67 -8.76
N LYS A 76 1.93 -13.88 -9.28
CA LYS A 76 0.99 -12.78 -9.53
C LYS A 76 0.44 -12.20 -8.23
N ASP A 77 0.27 -13.07 -7.25
CA ASP A 77 -0.26 -12.73 -5.94
C ASP A 77 0.24 -13.74 -4.90
N ALA A 78 0.28 -13.34 -3.64
CA ALA A 78 0.66 -14.16 -2.51
C ALA A 78 -0.02 -13.62 -1.26
N VAL A 79 -0.58 -14.51 -0.45
CA VAL A 79 -1.21 -14.17 0.83
C VAL A 79 -0.58 -15.02 1.93
N VAL A 80 -0.21 -14.37 3.03
CA VAL A 80 0.35 -15.03 4.21
C VAL A 80 -0.58 -14.79 5.37
N VAL A 81 -1.00 -15.88 6.01
CA VAL A 81 -1.84 -15.84 7.21
C VAL A 81 -1.11 -16.40 8.42
N ASP A 82 -1.41 -15.82 9.57
CA ASP A 82 -1.09 -16.45 10.85
C ASP A 82 -2.03 -17.64 11.07
N SER A 83 -1.48 -18.72 11.60
CA SER A 83 -2.24 -19.91 11.98
C SER A 83 -1.67 -20.51 13.26
N GLY A 84 -2.52 -21.26 13.98
CA GLY A 84 -2.07 -22.14 15.05
C GLY A 84 -1.27 -23.36 14.53
N GLU A 85 -0.80 -24.19 15.46
CA GLU A 85 -0.03 -25.42 15.17
C GLU A 85 -0.91 -26.63 14.80
N ASP A 86 -2.21 -26.54 15.06
CA ASP A 86 -3.18 -27.61 14.77
C ASP A 86 -3.54 -27.66 13.29
N GLU A 87 -3.53 -28.85 12.69
CA GLU A 87 -3.73 -29.06 11.26
C GLU A 87 -5.12 -28.59 10.80
N ASP A 88 -6.16 -28.91 11.58
CA ASP A 88 -7.53 -28.48 11.28
C ASP A 88 -7.67 -26.96 11.33
N GLN A 89 -6.91 -26.29 12.22
CA GLN A 89 -6.90 -24.85 12.33
C GLN A 89 -6.20 -24.20 11.12
N ILE A 90 -5.06 -24.76 10.69
CA ILE A 90 -4.34 -24.31 9.49
C ILE A 90 -5.24 -24.38 8.25
N VAL A 91 -5.95 -25.49 8.06
CA VAL A 91 -6.85 -25.66 6.91
C VAL A 91 -7.97 -24.61 6.93
N ARG A 92 -8.58 -24.35 8.10
CA ARG A 92 -9.63 -23.33 8.24
C ARG A 92 -9.12 -21.93 7.91
N ASP A 93 -7.97 -21.55 8.47
CA ASP A 93 -7.43 -20.20 8.30
C ASP A 93 -7.00 -19.95 6.85
N LEU A 94 -6.36 -20.93 6.21
CA LEU A 94 -6.04 -20.89 4.79
C LEU A 94 -7.29 -20.84 3.92
N GLY A 95 -8.33 -21.63 4.26
CA GLY A 95 -9.60 -21.67 3.53
C GLY A 95 -10.31 -20.32 3.56
N ALA A 96 -10.36 -19.67 4.73
CA ALA A 96 -10.95 -18.34 4.88
C ALA A 96 -10.22 -17.29 4.03
N ALA A 97 -8.88 -17.30 4.04
CA ALA A 97 -8.08 -16.40 3.25
C ALA A 97 -8.26 -16.64 1.74
N ALA A 98 -8.24 -17.90 1.31
CA ALA A 98 -8.47 -18.27 -0.08
C ALA A 98 -9.87 -17.85 -0.56
N ALA A 99 -10.91 -18.02 0.27
CA ALA A 99 -12.26 -17.58 -0.04
C ALA A 99 -12.32 -16.06 -0.26
N PHE A 100 -11.69 -15.27 0.61
CA PHE A 100 -11.63 -13.81 0.47
C PHE A 100 -10.94 -13.38 -0.84
N VAL A 101 -9.81 -14.00 -1.19
CA VAL A 101 -9.12 -13.72 -2.46
C VAL A 101 -9.99 -14.07 -3.65
N LEU A 102 -10.64 -15.24 -3.60
CA LEU A 102 -11.48 -15.76 -4.66
C LEU A 102 -12.71 -14.87 -4.90
N GLU A 103 -13.39 -14.42 -3.84
CA GLU A 103 -14.53 -13.48 -3.92
C GLU A 103 -14.16 -12.16 -4.58
N ASN A 104 -12.96 -11.63 -4.31
CA ASN A 104 -12.52 -10.34 -4.86
C ASN A 104 -11.90 -10.43 -6.26
N THR A 105 -11.49 -11.63 -6.70
CA THR A 105 -10.79 -11.82 -7.96
C THR A 105 -11.68 -12.41 -9.06
N LEU A 106 -12.65 -13.25 -8.69
CA LEU A 106 -13.53 -13.91 -9.65
C LEU A 106 -14.43 -12.93 -10.39
N LYS A 107 -14.58 -13.15 -11.69
CA LYS A 107 -15.50 -12.39 -12.54
C LYS A 107 -16.65 -13.27 -13.05
N PRO A 108 -17.81 -12.65 -13.37
CA PRO A 108 -18.92 -13.37 -13.97
C PRO A 108 -18.48 -14.10 -15.26
N GLY A 109 -18.77 -15.40 -15.34
CA GLY A 109 -18.46 -16.23 -16.51
C GLY A 109 -17.10 -16.94 -16.47
N GLU A 110 -16.31 -16.77 -15.41
CA GLU A 110 -15.07 -17.54 -15.21
C GLU A 110 -15.37 -18.98 -14.75
N VAL A 111 -14.53 -19.93 -15.20
CA VAL A 111 -14.64 -21.35 -14.84
C VAL A 111 -13.59 -21.68 -13.78
N ILE A 112 -14.04 -22.22 -12.66
CA ILE A 112 -13.17 -22.61 -11.54
C ILE A 112 -12.79 -24.09 -11.71
N GLY A 113 -11.48 -24.37 -11.77
CA GLY A 113 -10.95 -25.72 -11.70
C GLY A 113 -10.64 -26.10 -10.25
N ILE A 114 -11.18 -27.21 -9.77
CA ILE A 114 -10.91 -27.76 -8.43
C ILE A 114 -10.12 -29.06 -8.59
N SER A 115 -9.05 -29.23 -7.81
CA SER A 115 -8.25 -30.46 -7.83
C SER A 115 -8.84 -31.53 -6.91
N CYS A 116 -8.65 -32.81 -7.25
CA CYS A 116 -9.25 -33.95 -6.56
C CYS A 116 -8.63 -34.31 -5.19
N TRP A 117 -7.78 -33.44 -4.64
CA TRP A 117 -7.04 -33.67 -3.39
C TRP A 117 -7.19 -32.50 -2.40
N SER A 118 -8.18 -31.63 -2.61
CA SER A 118 -8.51 -30.59 -1.63
C SER A 118 -9.01 -31.27 -0.34
N ALA A 119 -8.34 -30.98 0.79
CA ALA A 119 -8.85 -31.36 2.10
C ALA A 119 -10.26 -30.75 2.28
N ALA A 120 -11.19 -31.56 2.77
CA ALA A 120 -12.59 -31.18 2.98
C ALA A 120 -12.79 -30.46 4.31
#